data_AF-A0A6N7KNA9-F1
#
_entry.id   AF-A0A6N7KNA9-F1
#
_cell.length_a   1.000
_cell.length_b   1.000
_cell.length_c   1.000
_cell.angle_alpha   90.00
_cell.angle_beta   90.00
_cell.angle_gamma   90.00
#
_symmetry.space_group_name_H-M   'P 1'
#
loop_
_entity.id
_entity.type
_entity.pdbx_description
1 polymer ?
#
loop_
_entity_poly.entity_id
_entity_poly.type
_entity_poly.pdbx_seq_one_letter_code
_entity_poly.pdbx_strand_id
1 'polypeptide(L)'
;MRQDKARRAAREKWEESGYIFTTRTGRPIEPTNLYRSFVRVSKAAEVPAIRLHDARHGCSTLLVACGVPPRVVMEILGHSQIGLTMNVYTHVAQDTQREALGNIDRLLNRRH
;
A
#
# COMPACT_ATOMS: atom_id res chain seq x y z
N MET A 1 -9.69 -11.49 17.74
CA MET A 1 -9.33 -12.92 17.96
C MET A 1 -7.84 -13.23 18.21
N ARG A 2 -6.84 -12.45 17.78
CA ARG A 2 -5.42 -12.68 18.18
C ARG A 2 -5.03 -11.99 19.50
N GLN A 3 -5.60 -10.83 19.80
CA GLN A 3 -5.29 -10.05 21.00
C GLN A 3 -5.85 -10.70 22.28
N ASP A 4 -7.07 -11.25 22.25
CA ASP A 4 -7.67 -11.94 23.41
C ASP A 4 -6.81 -13.13 23.87
N LYS A 5 -6.21 -13.85 22.91
CA LYS A 5 -5.28 -14.94 23.20
C LYS A 5 -3.98 -14.41 23.83
N ALA A 6 -3.44 -13.29 23.33
CA ALA A 6 -2.26 -12.66 23.90
C ALA A 6 -2.52 -12.14 25.32
N ARG A 7 -3.68 -11.52 25.55
CA ARG A 7 -4.15 -11.07 26.88
C ARG A 7 -4.22 -12.21 27.88
N ARG A 8 -4.87 -13.31 27.52
CA ARG A 8 -4.96 -14.51 28.37
C ARG A 8 -3.58 -15.12 28.66
N ALA A 9 -2.67 -15.08 27.69
CA ALA A 9 -1.31 -15.60 27.85
C ALA A 9 -0.42 -14.70 28.73
N ALA A 10 -0.58 -13.38 28.64
CA ALA A 10 0.24 -12.41 29.39
C ALA A 10 -0.18 -12.30 30.87
N ARG A 11 -1.43 -12.63 31.21
CA ARG A 11 -1.98 -12.58 32.58
C ARG A 11 -1.69 -11.22 33.23
N GLU A 12 -1.00 -11.21 34.36
CA GLU A 12 -0.63 -10.01 35.12
C GLU A 12 0.29 -9.05 34.36
N LYS A 13 0.98 -9.53 33.32
CA LYS A 13 1.85 -8.69 32.48
C LYS A 13 1.09 -7.94 31.39
N TRP A 14 -0.23 -8.10 31.29
CA TRP A 14 -1.04 -7.41 30.29
C TRP A 14 -1.30 -5.96 30.69
N GLU A 15 -1.02 -5.03 29.78
CA GLU A 15 -1.33 -3.62 29.93
C GLU A 15 -2.50 -3.21 29.03
N GLU A 16 -3.52 -2.61 29.63
CA GLU A 16 -4.68 -2.09 28.91
C GLU A 16 -4.37 -0.73 28.28
N SER A 17 -3.71 -0.76 27.14
CA SER A 17 -3.32 0.44 26.38
C SER A 17 -4.41 0.97 25.45
N GLY A 18 -5.48 0.21 25.21
CA GLY A 18 -6.56 0.58 24.27
C GLY A 18 -6.21 0.45 22.78
N TYR A 19 -4.98 0.04 22.43
CA TYR A 19 -4.58 -0.16 21.04
C TYR A 19 -5.04 -1.52 20.50
N ILE A 20 -5.38 -1.56 19.21
CA ILE A 20 -5.72 -2.81 18.50
C ILE A 20 -4.45 -3.61 18.16
N PHE A 21 -3.36 -2.91 17.83
CA PHE A 21 -2.06 -3.52 17.52
C PHE A 21 -1.09 -3.31 18.69
N THR A 22 -0.83 -4.39 19.42
CA THR A 22 0.02 -4.37 20.61
C THR A 22 1.11 -5.41 20.54
N THR A 23 2.12 -5.27 21.40
CA THR A 23 3.01 -6.38 21.75
C THR A 23 2.23 -7.49 22.45
N ARG A 24 2.91 -8.59 22.77
CA ARG A 24 2.32 -9.72 23.50
C ARG A 24 1.79 -9.35 24.90
N THR A 25 2.23 -8.22 25.44
CA THR A 25 1.87 -7.71 26.78
C THR A 25 0.90 -6.53 26.72
N GLY A 26 0.33 -6.21 25.56
CA GLY A 26 -0.64 -5.11 25.46
C GLY A 26 0.00 -3.73 25.30
N ARG A 27 1.34 -3.62 25.29
CA ARG A 27 2.05 -2.36 25.04
C ARG A 27 1.97 -1.90 23.57
N PRO A 28 2.13 -0.60 23.29
CA PRO A 28 2.27 -0.10 21.93
C PRO A 28 3.48 -0.75 21.22
N ILE A 29 3.36 -0.95 19.92
CA ILE A 29 4.49 -1.43 19.10
C ILE A 29 5.39 -0.24 18.78
N GLU A 30 6.66 -0.31 19.18
CA GLU A 30 7.65 0.70 18.82
C GLU A 30 7.88 0.70 17.29
N PRO A 31 7.94 1.89 16.63
CA PRO A 31 8.16 1.99 15.19
C PRO A 31 9.39 1.23 14.68
N THR A 32 10.49 1.26 15.42
CA THR A 32 11.73 0.53 15.09
C THR A 32 11.49 -0.98 15.02
N ASN A 33 10.73 -1.53 15.98
CA ASN A 33 10.42 -2.95 16.03
C ASN A 33 9.44 -3.37 14.93
N LEU A 34 8.49 -2.50 14.59
CA LEU A 34 7.62 -2.69 13.44
C LEU A 34 8.43 -2.75 12.14
N TYR A 35 9.35 -1.80 11.94
CA TYR A 35 10.22 -1.77 10.75
C TYR A 35 11.11 -3.01 10.65
N ARG A 36 11.76 -3.43 11.76
CA ARG A 36 12.55 -4.67 11.80
C ARG A 36 11.71 -5.90 11.44
N SER A 37 10.48 -5.96 11.95
CA SER A 37 9.56 -7.04 11.63
C SER A 37 9.19 -7.03 10.14
N PHE A 38 8.92 -5.85 9.57
CA PHE A 38 8.64 -5.69 8.15
C PHE A 38 9.81 -6.17 7.29
N VAL A 39 11.03 -5.70 7.55
CA VAL A 39 12.24 -6.11 6.81
C VAL A 39 12.43 -7.62 6.84
N ARG A 40 12.22 -8.26 8.00
CA ARG A 40 12.30 -9.72 8.14
C ARG A 40 11.27 -10.44 7.25
N VAL A 41 10.03 -9.95 7.21
CA VAL A 41 8.97 -10.54 6.38
C VAL A 41 9.26 -10.32 4.90
N SER A 42 9.70 -9.12 4.50
CA SER A 42 10.09 -8.82 3.12
C SER A 42 11.22 -9.73 2.63
N LYS A 43 12.24 -9.95 3.48
CA LYS A 43 13.34 -10.88 3.16
C LYS A 43 12.85 -12.31 3.00
N ALA A 44 11.95 -12.76 3.87
CA ALA A 44 11.36 -14.11 3.80
C ALA A 44 10.44 -14.29 2.58
N ALA A 45 9.84 -13.20 2.08
CA ALA A 45 9.04 -13.20 0.86
C ALA A 45 9.89 -13.01 -0.42
N GLU A 46 11.22 -12.92 -0.30
CA GLU A 46 12.17 -12.73 -1.41
C GLU A 46 11.88 -11.49 -2.27
N VAL A 47 11.22 -10.49 -1.71
CA VAL A 47 11.00 -9.21 -2.40
C VAL A 47 12.22 -8.31 -2.24
N PRO A 48 12.47 -7.39 -3.19
CA PRO A 48 13.52 -6.38 -3.04
C PRO A 48 13.43 -5.64 -1.71
N ALA A 49 14.57 -5.13 -1.24
CA ALA A 49 14.62 -4.33 -0.03
C ALA A 49 13.84 -3.02 -0.23
N ILE A 50 12.58 -3.01 0.22
CA ILE A 50 11.69 -1.87 0.18
C ILE A 50 11.47 -1.30 1.59
N ARG A 51 11.14 -0.01 1.65
CA ARG A 51 10.73 0.65 2.90
C ARG A 51 9.27 0.34 3.20
N LEU A 52 8.86 0.48 4.46
CA LEU A 52 7.47 0.23 4.86
C LEU A 52 6.47 1.12 4.08
N HIS A 53 6.84 2.37 3.78
CA HIS A 53 5.98 3.25 2.99
C HIS A 53 5.84 2.79 1.54
N ASP A 54 6.84 2.10 0.97
CA ASP A 54 6.77 1.62 -0.42
C ASP A 54 5.65 0.59 -0.60
N ALA A 55 5.29 -0.16 0.44
CA ALA A 55 4.12 -1.04 0.40
C ALA A 55 2.82 -0.25 0.16
N ARG A 56 2.70 0.94 0.77
CA ARG A 56 1.56 1.85 0.55
C ARG A 56 1.61 2.45 -0.86
N HIS A 57 2.79 2.81 -1.34
CA HIS A 57 2.97 3.24 -2.74
C HIS A 57 2.53 2.15 -3.72
N GLY A 58 2.94 0.90 -3.49
CA GLY A 58 2.53 -0.25 -4.30
C GLY A 58 1.02 -0.46 -4.30
N CYS A 59 0.35 -0.33 -3.15
CA CYS A 59 -1.11 -0.37 -3.06
C CYS A 59 -1.77 0.72 -3.92
N SER A 60 -1.24 1.95 -3.91
CA SER A 60 -1.73 3.02 -4.79
C SER A 60 -1.60 2.64 -6.27
N THR A 61 -0.45 2.13 -6.68
CA THR A 61 -0.23 1.71 -8.07
C THR A 61 -1.18 0.60 -8.50
N LEU A 62 -1.42 -0.40 -7.63
CA LEU A 62 -2.37 -1.49 -7.89
C LEU A 62 -3.80 -0.98 -8.02
N LEU A 63 -4.25 -0.09 -7.14
CA LEU A 63 -5.60 0.49 -7.21
C LEU A 63 -5.81 1.27 -8.52
N VAL A 64 -4.82 2.06 -8.93
CA VAL A 64 -4.87 2.79 -10.20
C VAL A 64 -4.87 1.81 -11.39
N ALA A 65 -4.05 0.76 -11.36
CA ALA A 65 -4.02 -0.27 -12.39
C ALA A 65 -5.37 -1.02 -12.51
N CYS A 66 -6.11 -1.15 -11.41
CA CYS A 66 -7.48 -1.67 -11.40
C CYS A 66 -8.54 -0.66 -11.87
N GLY A 67 -8.15 0.52 -12.35
CA GLY A 67 -9.05 1.55 -12.84
C GLY A 67 -9.77 2.34 -11.75
N VAL A 68 -9.33 2.26 -10.49
CA VAL A 68 -9.93 3.03 -9.40
C VAL A 68 -9.62 4.52 -9.60
N PRO A 69 -10.63 5.41 -9.59
CA PRO A 69 -10.40 6.83 -9.79
C PRO A 69 -9.45 7.41 -8.74
N PRO A 70 -8.52 8.32 -9.11
CA PRO A 70 -7.52 8.88 -8.19
C PRO A 70 -8.10 9.46 -6.90
N ARG A 71 -9.27 10.11 -6.97
CA ARG A 71 -9.99 10.63 -5.80
C ARG A 71 -10.32 9.53 -4.80
N VAL A 72 -10.81 8.40 -5.29
CA VAL A 72 -11.18 7.23 -4.49
C VAL A 72 -9.93 6.56 -3.93
N VAL A 73 -8.83 6.46 -4.70
CA VAL A 73 -7.54 5.97 -4.19
C VAL A 73 -7.03 6.83 -3.03
N MET A 74 -7.13 8.16 -3.13
CA MET A 74 -6.74 9.08 -2.05
C MET A 74 -7.61 8.94 -0.81
N GLU A 75 -8.91 8.69 -0.97
CA GLU A 75 -9.82 8.42 0.15
C GLU A 75 -9.51 7.08 0.83
N ILE A 76 -9.25 6.02 0.05
CA ILE A 76 -8.88 4.69 0.56
C ILE A 76 -7.57 4.75 1.34
N LEU A 77 -6.57 5.44 0.80
CA LEU A 77 -5.27 5.54 1.44
C LEU A 77 -5.31 6.57 2.59
N GLY A 78 -6.15 7.60 2.51
CA GLY A 78 -6.16 8.75 3.40
C GLY A 78 -5.27 9.89 2.88
N HIS A 79 -5.70 11.13 3.13
CA HIS A 79 -5.26 12.42 2.53
C HIS A 79 -3.75 12.73 2.44
N SER A 80 -2.86 11.87 2.93
CA SER A 80 -1.43 12.16 3.11
C SER A 80 -0.57 12.03 1.85
N GLN A 81 -1.12 11.80 0.66
CA GLN A 81 -0.28 11.45 -0.51
C GLN A 81 -0.75 11.98 -1.87
N ILE A 82 -1.16 13.26 -1.89
CA ILE A 82 -1.49 13.98 -3.13
C ILE A 82 -0.34 13.92 -4.15
N GLY A 83 0.92 14.02 -3.70
CA GLY A 83 2.10 14.05 -4.58
C GLY A 83 2.42 12.74 -5.31
N LEU A 84 2.07 11.57 -4.76
CA LEU A 84 2.32 10.29 -5.44
C LEU A 84 1.24 9.98 -6.47
N THR A 85 -0.02 10.20 -6.08
CA THR A 85 -1.17 9.87 -6.92
C THR A 85 -1.08 10.57 -8.28
N MET A 86 -0.58 11.81 -8.31
CA MET A 86 -0.35 12.57 -9.54
C MET A 86 0.75 11.98 -10.44
N ASN A 87 1.87 11.51 -9.87
CA ASN A 87 2.98 10.94 -10.66
C ASN A 87 2.60 9.59 -11.29
N VAL A 88 1.94 8.71 -10.52
CA VAL A 88 1.46 7.41 -11.02
C VAL A 88 0.36 7.60 -12.06
N TYR A 89 -0.57 8.53 -11.81
CA TYR A 89 -1.60 8.88 -12.78
C TYR A 89 -1.02 9.40 -14.08
N THR A 90 -0.02 10.29 -14.03
CA THR A 90 0.64 10.80 -15.23
C THR A 90 1.15 9.66 -16.11
N HIS A 91 1.76 8.63 -15.51
CA HIS A 91 2.28 7.49 -16.26
C HIS A 91 1.16 6.63 -16.87
N VAL A 92 0.12 6.28 -16.10
CA VAL A 92 -1.00 5.45 -16.58
C VAL A 92 -1.83 6.19 -17.65
N ALA A 93 -2.05 7.50 -17.47
CA ALA A 93 -2.71 8.33 -18.46
C ALA A 93 -1.88 8.45 -19.75
N GLN A 94 -0.55 8.56 -19.65
CA GLN A 94 0.34 8.57 -20.82
C GLN A 94 0.28 7.25 -21.60
N ASP A 95 0.25 6.11 -20.91
CA ASP A 95 0.17 4.80 -21.56
C ASP A 95 -1.20 4.60 -22.23
N THR A 96 -2.28 5.01 -21.56
CA THR A 96 -3.63 5.00 -22.14
C THR A 96 -3.74 5.95 -23.34
N GLN A 97 -3.14 7.14 -23.27
CA GLN A 97 -3.09 8.10 -24.38
C GLN A 97 -2.30 7.55 -25.58
N ARG A 98 -1.15 6.90 -25.34
CA ARG A 98 -0.36 6.27 -26.41
C ARG A 98 -1.15 5.18 -27.11
N GLU A 99 -1.89 4.36 -26.35
CA GLU A 99 -2.72 3.31 -26.91
C GLU A 99 -3.87 3.89 -27.76
N ALA A 100 -4.55 4.93 -27.26
CA ALA A 100 -5.58 5.64 -28.00
C ALA A 100 -5.05 6.29 -29.30
N LEU A 101 -3.88 6.93 -29.24
CA LEU A 101 -3.23 7.52 -30.42
C LEU A 101 -2.80 6.46 -31.43
N GLY A 102 -2.26 5.32 -30.97
CA GLY A 102 -1.93 4.19 -31.85
C GLY A 102 -3.16 3.59 -32.52
N ASN A 103 -4.31 3.58 -31.86
CA ASN A 103 -5.57 3.13 -32.47
C ASN A 103 -6.09 4.12 -33.52
N ILE A 104 -5.96 5.44 -33.29
CA ILE A 104 -6.27 6.46 -34.28
C ILE A 104 -5.35 6.32 -35.50
N ASP A 105 -4.04 6.16 -35.29
CA ASP A 105 -3.06 5.99 -36.38
C ASP A 105 -3.37 4.75 -37.24
N ARG A 106 -3.69 3.61 -36.62
CA ARG A 106 -4.13 2.40 -37.34
C ARG A 106 -5.44 2.61 -38.11
N LEU A 107 -6.37 3.38 -37.56
CA LEU A 107 -7.65 3.65 -38.19
C LEU A 107 -7.50 4.59 -39.40
N LEU A 108 -6.56 5.54 -39.33
CA LEU A 108 -6.21 6.45 -40.42
C LEU A 108 -5.36 5.75 -41.50
N ASN A 109 -4.41 4.88 -41.12
CA ASN A 109 -3.55 4.14 -42.03
C ASN A 109 -4.24 2.95 -42.73
N ARG A 110 -5.44 2.54 -42.30
CA ARG A 110 -6.26 1.51 -42.98
C ARG A 110 -7.08 2.04 -44.17
N ARG A 111 -7.00 3.33 -44.48
CA ARG A 111 -7.77 3.98 -45.55
C ARG A 111 -6.97 4.33 -46.82
N HIS A 112 -5.77 3.77 -46.98
CA HIS A 112 -5.02 3.75 -48.25
C HIS A 112 -4.65 2.30 -48.60
#